data_AF-A0A2S2NN80-F1
#
_entry.id   AF-A0A2S2NN80-F1
#
_cell.length_a   1.000
_cell.length_b   1.000
_cell.length_c   1.000
_cell.angle_alpha   90.00
_cell.angle_beta   90.00
_cell.angle_gamma   90.00
#
_symmetry.space_group_name_H-M   'P 1'
#
loop_
_entity.id
_entity.type
_entity.pdbx_description
1 polymer ?
#
loop_
_entity_poly.entity_id
_entity_poly.type
_entity_poly.pdbx_seq_one_letter_code
_entity_poly.pdbx_strand_id
1 'polypeptide(L)'
;MSVENGYFYMQFNQDLIKSLEKLFSTDQFFGPCLKNDRDIDYKNIYLTYYEQNIKGRVKVEFFVTDSKVKVYFIDYGCFKIVELTTLINLSKINVNLVRIPSQAVKVALHMFPPEDVTSRTVEELFNILGYNTNVSIYKLKDFKGQIPCVQLYNIAYPGTFINIILYS
;
A
#
# COMPACT_ATOMS: atom_id res chain seq x y z
N MET A 1 1.61 7.32 -1.97
CA MET A 1 2.22 6.91 -0.67
C MET A 1 1.13 6.92 0.38
N SER A 2 1.15 5.96 1.31
CA SER A 2 0.23 5.89 2.46
C SER A 2 1.02 5.70 3.76
N VAL A 3 0.36 5.90 4.91
CA VAL A 3 0.96 5.78 6.24
C VAL A 3 0.07 4.92 7.13
N GLU A 4 0.64 3.94 7.82
CA GLU A 4 -0.05 3.10 8.81
C GLU A 4 0.91 2.76 9.95
N ASN A 5 0.48 2.97 11.20
CA ASN A 5 1.26 2.67 12.42
C ASN A 5 2.68 3.27 12.35
N GLY A 6 2.78 4.51 11.87
CA GLY A 6 4.04 5.24 11.71
C GLY A 6 4.96 4.77 10.60
N TYR A 7 4.60 3.72 9.85
CA TYR A 7 5.35 3.28 8.68
C TYR A 7 4.77 3.88 7.41
N PHE A 8 5.67 4.18 6.47
CA PHE A 8 5.31 4.69 5.15
C PHE A 8 5.26 3.54 4.15
N TYR A 9 4.33 3.61 3.20
CA TYR A 9 4.20 2.65 2.12
C TYR A 9 4.37 3.35 0.79
N MET A 10 5.47 3.04 0.12
CA MET A 10 5.91 3.71 -1.10
C MET A 10 5.59 2.85 -2.32
N GLN A 11 5.14 3.52 -3.38
CA GLN A 11 4.74 2.92 -4.64
C GLN A 11 5.67 3.43 -5.75
N PHE A 12 6.65 2.59 -6.11
CA PHE A 12 7.69 2.98 -7.08
C PHE A 12 7.26 2.81 -8.54
N ASN A 13 6.31 1.91 -8.81
CA ASN A 13 5.89 1.56 -10.17
C ASN A 13 4.42 1.92 -10.40
N GLN A 14 4.17 3.22 -10.55
CA GLN A 14 2.82 3.77 -10.75
C GLN A 14 2.19 3.28 -12.07
N ASP A 15 2.99 3.07 -13.12
CA ASP A 15 2.49 2.60 -14.41
C ASP A 15 1.99 1.16 -14.35
N LEU A 16 2.68 0.30 -13.58
CA LEU A 16 2.20 -1.06 -13.32
C LEU A 16 0.90 -1.06 -12.51
N ILE A 17 0.79 -0.21 -11.47
CA ILE A 17 -0.45 -0.09 -10.68
C ILE A 17 -1.61 0.32 -11.60
N LYS A 18 -1.44 1.37 -12.42
CA LYS A 18 -2.47 1.82 -13.38
C LYS A 18 -2.81 0.73 -14.41
N SER A 19 -1.83 -0.05 -14.84
CA SER A 19 -2.06 -1.17 -15.77
C SER A 19 -2.88 -2.28 -15.12
N LEU A 20 -2.62 -2.59 -13.84
CA LEU A 20 -3.40 -3.54 -13.05
C LEU A 20 -4.83 -3.04 -12.82
N GLU A 21 -5.01 -1.77 -12.46
CA GLU A 21 -6.33 -1.15 -12.30
C GLU A 21 -7.15 -1.29 -13.58
N LYS A 22 -6.58 -0.93 -14.73
CA LYS A 22 -7.25 -1.07 -16.04
C LYS A 22 -7.59 -2.52 -16.35
N LEU A 23 -6.69 -3.46 -16.03
CA LEU A 23 -6.92 -4.89 -16.23
C LEU A 23 -8.07 -5.42 -15.37
N PHE A 24 -8.12 -5.05 -14.09
CA PHE A 24 -9.16 -5.52 -13.15
C PHE A 24 -10.54 -4.90 -13.39
N SER A 25 -10.62 -3.85 -14.21
CA SER A 25 -11.88 -3.28 -14.68
C SER A 25 -12.53 -4.09 -15.81
N THR A 26 -11.90 -5.15 -16.31
CA THR A 26 -12.46 -6.01 -17.36
C THR A 26 -13.43 -7.07 -16.79
N ASP A 27 -14.39 -7.51 -17.62
CA ASP A 27 -15.49 -8.42 -17.25
C ASP A 27 -15.02 -9.71 -16.54
N GLN A 28 -13.83 -10.20 -16.89
CA GLN A 28 -13.23 -11.39 -16.27
C GLN A 28 -13.07 -11.26 -14.75
N PHE A 29 -12.90 -10.05 -14.22
CA PHE A 29 -12.66 -9.80 -12.80
C PHE A 29 -13.90 -9.32 -12.04
N PHE A 30 -15.09 -9.50 -12.61
CA PHE A 30 -16.37 -9.38 -11.88
C PHE A 30 -16.88 -10.74 -11.39
N GLY A 31 -16.15 -11.82 -11.69
CA GLY A 31 -16.46 -13.22 -11.37
C GLY A 31 -16.63 -13.50 -9.88
N PRO A 32 -17.01 -14.75 -9.52
CA PRO A 32 -17.77 -15.02 -8.32
C PRO A 32 -17.02 -14.62 -7.06
N CYS A 33 -17.68 -13.78 -6.27
CA CYS A 33 -17.20 -13.44 -4.94
C CYS A 33 -17.29 -14.65 -4.00
N LEU A 34 -16.51 -14.59 -2.92
CA LEU A 34 -16.56 -15.59 -1.86
C LEU A 34 -17.95 -15.62 -1.20
N LYS A 35 -18.35 -16.81 -0.74
CA LYS A 35 -19.67 -17.02 -0.13
C LYS A 35 -19.61 -17.15 1.38
N ASN A 36 -18.55 -17.77 1.91
CA ASN A 36 -18.38 -17.99 3.34
C ASN A 36 -16.89 -17.99 3.71
N ASP A 37 -16.66 -17.99 5.02
CA ASP A 37 -15.35 -17.89 5.65
C ASP A 37 -14.40 -19.04 5.32
N ARG A 38 -14.93 -20.25 5.08
CA ARG A 38 -14.15 -21.45 4.72
C ARG A 38 -13.45 -21.32 3.37
N ASP A 39 -13.89 -20.39 2.53
CA ASP A 39 -13.27 -20.09 1.22
C ASP A 39 -12.02 -19.18 1.36
N ILE A 40 -11.73 -18.69 2.57
CA ILE A 40 -10.53 -17.89 2.86
C ILE A 40 -9.31 -18.77 3.12
N ASP A 41 -8.24 -18.45 2.41
CA ASP A 41 -6.88 -18.88 2.67
C ASP A 41 -6.03 -17.62 2.85
N TYR A 42 -5.49 -17.43 4.05
CA TYR A 42 -4.65 -16.28 4.41
C TYR A 42 -3.36 -16.17 3.59
N LYS A 43 -2.98 -17.22 2.84
CA LYS A 43 -1.83 -17.19 1.93
C LYS A 43 -2.21 -16.67 0.54
N ASN A 44 -3.50 -16.65 0.20
CA ASN A 44 -3.98 -16.22 -1.11
C ASN A 44 -4.03 -14.69 -1.26
N ILE A 45 -4.06 -14.27 -2.52
CA ILE A 45 -4.32 -12.90 -2.93
C ILE A 45 -5.72 -12.84 -3.51
N TYR A 46 -6.48 -11.84 -3.08
CA TYR A 46 -7.84 -11.58 -3.52
C TYR A 46 -7.91 -10.23 -4.25
N LEU A 47 -9.00 -9.98 -4.96
CA LEU A 47 -9.38 -8.65 -5.43
C LEU A 47 -10.59 -8.16 -4.64
N THR A 48 -10.64 -6.85 -4.39
CA THR A 48 -11.86 -6.14 -3.98
C THR A 48 -11.74 -4.67 -4.40
N TYR A 49 -12.80 -3.90 -4.21
CA TYR A 49 -12.81 -2.47 -4.53
C TYR A 49 -11.95 -1.68 -3.54
N TYR A 50 -10.94 -1.01 -4.07
CA TYR A 50 -10.16 0.00 -3.37
C TYR A 50 -10.95 1.31 -3.28
N GLU A 51 -11.48 1.78 -4.41
CA GLU A 51 -12.33 2.96 -4.55
C GLU A 51 -13.50 2.65 -5.49
N GLN A 52 -14.39 3.61 -5.72
CA GLN A 52 -15.47 3.45 -6.70
C GLN A 52 -14.89 3.03 -8.04
N ASN A 53 -15.28 1.84 -8.51
CA ASN A 53 -14.85 1.25 -9.79
C ASN A 53 -13.35 0.91 -9.91
N ILE A 54 -12.55 1.03 -8.84
CA ILE A 54 -11.13 0.64 -8.84
C ILE A 54 -10.97 -0.60 -7.97
N LYS A 55 -10.57 -1.73 -8.57
CA LYS A 55 -10.21 -2.94 -7.84
C LYS A 55 -8.71 -2.99 -7.57
N GLY A 56 -8.33 -3.50 -6.40
CA GLY A 56 -6.95 -3.69 -6.00
C GLY A 56 -6.70 -5.10 -5.48
N ARG A 57 -5.44 -5.55 -5.54
CA ARG A 57 -5.01 -6.81 -4.92
C ARG A 57 -4.92 -6.65 -3.41
N VAL A 58 -5.43 -7.63 -2.69
CA VAL A 58 -5.46 -7.63 -1.23
C VAL A 58 -5.04 -8.95 -0.63
N LYS A 59 -4.50 -8.89 0.59
CA LYS A 59 -4.39 -10.03 1.50
C LYS A 59 -5.38 -9.85 2.64
N VAL A 60 -6.01 -10.95 3.08
CA VAL A 60 -6.85 -10.95 4.27
C VAL A 60 -5.95 -11.06 5.49
N GLU A 61 -6.17 -10.18 6.48
CA GLU A 61 -5.41 -10.18 7.73
C GLU A 61 -6.16 -10.97 8.81
N PHE A 62 -7.43 -10.60 9.07
CA PHE A 62 -8.29 -11.29 10.04
C PHE A 62 -9.77 -10.96 9.81
N PHE A 63 -10.65 -11.80 10.33
CA PHE A 63 -12.08 -11.51 10.39
C PHE A 63 -12.39 -10.50 11.50
N VAL A 64 -13.16 -9.48 11.17
CA VAL A 64 -13.71 -8.52 12.14
C VAL A 64 -15.07 -9.01 12.64
N THR A 65 -15.85 -9.61 11.75
CA THR A 65 -17.10 -10.34 12.01
C THR A 65 -17.22 -11.49 11.00
N ASP A 66 -18.24 -12.34 11.11
CA ASP A 66 -18.49 -13.44 10.16
C ASP A 66 -18.66 -12.97 8.70
N SER A 67 -19.05 -11.71 8.48
CA SER A 67 -19.25 -11.13 7.13
C SER A 67 -18.20 -10.10 6.73
N LYS A 68 -17.33 -9.65 7.64
CA LYS A 68 -16.36 -8.58 7.39
C LYS A 68 -14.95 -8.99 7.72
N VAL A 69 -14.03 -8.63 6.83
CA VAL A 69 -12.60 -8.91 7.01
C VAL A 69 -11.78 -7.63 6.94
N LYS A 70 -10.72 -7.55 7.75
CA LYS A 70 -9.66 -6.56 7.55
C LYS A 70 -8.73 -7.07 6.47
N VAL A 71 -8.47 -6.23 5.47
CA VAL A 71 -7.60 -6.56 4.33
C VAL A 71 -6.50 -5.53 4.17
N TYR A 72 -5.34 -5.97 3.69
CA TYR A 72 -4.21 -5.13 3.31
C TYR A 72 -4.13 -5.02 1.78
N PHE A 73 -4.25 -3.81 1.25
CA PHE A 73 -4.08 -3.53 -0.17
C PHE A 73 -2.59 -3.52 -0.54
N ILE A 74 -2.10 -4.66 -1.07
CA ILE A 74 -0.67 -4.90 -1.26
C ILE A 74 0.00 -3.97 -2.27
N ASP A 75 -0.79 -3.32 -3.12
CA ASP A 75 -0.31 -2.36 -4.12
C ASP A 75 -0.44 -0.90 -3.68
N TYR A 76 -1.18 -0.64 -2.61
CA TYR A 76 -1.50 0.72 -2.12
C TYR A 76 -0.95 1.01 -0.73
N GLY A 77 -0.68 -0.01 0.08
CA GLY A 77 -0.06 0.14 1.39
C GLY A 77 -1.03 0.51 2.52
N CYS A 78 -2.33 0.36 2.29
CA CYS A 78 -3.36 0.72 3.27
C CYS A 78 -4.21 -0.49 3.67
N PHE A 79 -4.86 -0.38 4.83
CA PHE A 79 -5.79 -1.38 5.32
C PHE A 79 -7.24 -0.88 5.21
N LYS A 80 -8.17 -1.78 4.89
CA LYS A 80 -9.61 -1.48 4.94
C LYS A 80 -10.37 -2.66 5.53
N ILE A 81 -11.56 -2.38 6.05
CA ILE A 81 -12.55 -3.41 6.37
C ILE A 81 -13.49 -3.52 5.18
N VAL A 82 -13.67 -4.71 4.64
CA VAL A 82 -14.54 -4.98 3.49
C VAL A 82 -15.48 -6.13 3.78
N GLU A 83 -16.60 -6.18 3.07
CA GLU A 83 -17.50 -7.35 3.11
C GLU A 83 -16.81 -8.55 2.44
N LEU A 84 -16.88 -9.70 3.08
CA LEU A 84 -16.36 -10.97 2.58
C LEU A 84 -16.87 -11.28 1.16
N THR A 85 -18.14 -10.97 0.92
CA THR A 85 -18.84 -11.17 -0.36
C THR A 85 -18.40 -10.21 -1.46
N THR A 86 -17.42 -9.34 -1.21
CA THR A 86 -16.77 -8.51 -2.25
C THR A 86 -15.41 -9.05 -2.68
N LEU A 87 -14.88 -10.06 -1.97
CA LEU A 87 -13.59 -10.65 -2.28
C LEU A 87 -13.70 -11.61 -3.44
N ILE A 88 -12.78 -11.51 -4.38
CA ILE A 88 -12.67 -12.39 -5.55
C ILE A 88 -11.32 -13.11 -5.47
N ASN A 89 -11.32 -14.44 -5.52
CA ASN A 89 -10.08 -15.21 -5.44
C ASN A 89 -9.27 -15.09 -6.74
N LEU A 90 -8.19 -14.31 -6.73
CA LEU A 90 -7.40 -14.02 -7.92
C LEU A 90 -6.72 -15.28 -8.48
N SER A 91 -6.32 -16.22 -7.63
CA SER A 91 -5.67 -17.46 -8.06
C SER A 91 -6.58 -18.35 -8.90
N LYS A 92 -7.90 -18.26 -8.71
CA LYS A 92 -8.91 -18.99 -9.49
C LYS A 92 -9.16 -18.38 -10.86
N ILE A 93 -8.82 -17.11 -11.04
CA ILE A 93 -9.00 -16.38 -12.31
C ILE A 93 -7.69 -16.38 -13.10
N ASN A 94 -6.59 -15.96 -12.48
CA ASN A 94 -5.29 -15.86 -13.13
C ASN A 94 -4.13 -15.94 -12.12
N VAL A 95 -3.46 -17.09 -12.09
CA VAL A 95 -2.31 -17.35 -11.20
C VAL A 95 -1.09 -16.46 -11.48
N ASN A 96 -0.93 -15.95 -12.71
CA ASN A 96 0.22 -15.10 -13.04
C ASN A 96 0.12 -13.73 -12.35
N LEU A 97 -1.10 -13.21 -12.17
CA LEU A 97 -1.33 -11.94 -11.48
C LEU A 97 -1.06 -12.01 -9.97
N VAL A 98 -1.10 -13.21 -9.39
CA VAL A 98 -0.71 -13.49 -8.00
C VAL A 98 0.82 -13.41 -7.83
N ARG A 99 1.59 -13.72 -8.89
CA ARG A 99 3.06 -13.74 -8.86
C ARG A 99 3.69 -12.36 -9.01
N ILE A 100 2.93 -11.36 -9.44
CA ILE A 100 3.42 -9.98 -9.50
C ILE A 100 3.75 -9.52 -8.07
N PRO A 101 4.95 -9.01 -7.79
CA PRO A 101 5.29 -8.53 -6.45
C PRO A 101 4.31 -7.48 -5.94
N SER A 102 4.17 -7.34 -4.61
CA SER A 102 3.44 -6.23 -4.00
C SER A 102 4.05 -4.90 -4.43
N GLN A 103 3.24 -3.94 -4.86
CA GLN A 103 3.74 -2.64 -5.32
C GLN A 103 3.91 -1.61 -4.20
N ALA A 104 3.29 -1.84 -3.03
CA ALA A 104 3.52 -1.02 -1.84
C ALA A 104 4.64 -1.59 -0.98
N VAL A 105 5.72 -0.82 -0.86
CA VAL A 105 6.90 -1.17 -0.07
C VAL A 105 6.83 -0.45 1.27
N LYS A 106 6.75 -1.22 2.36
CA LYS A 106 6.81 -0.71 3.73
C LYS A 106 8.22 -0.22 4.05
N VAL A 107 8.35 1.01 4.53
CA VAL A 107 9.62 1.64 4.92
C VAL A 107 9.46 2.44 6.21
N ALA A 108 10.57 2.62 6.92
CA ALA A 108 10.68 3.60 8.00
C ALA A 108 11.37 4.86 7.46
N LEU A 109 10.93 6.03 7.91
CA LEU A 109 11.55 7.29 7.53
C LEU A 109 12.73 7.57 8.48
N HIS A 110 13.88 7.90 7.93
CA HIS A 110 15.05 8.25 8.72
C HIS A 110 14.74 9.45 9.62
N MET A 111 15.22 9.43 10.87
CA MET A 111 14.95 10.43 11.90
C MET A 111 13.50 10.52 12.38
N PHE A 112 12.59 9.70 11.83
CA PHE A 112 11.22 9.55 12.32
C PHE A 112 10.94 8.08 12.61
N PRO A 113 11.35 7.60 13.80
CA PRO A 113 10.92 6.30 14.28
C PRO A 113 9.39 6.18 14.18
N PRO A 114 8.84 5.00 13.82
CA PRO A 114 7.39 4.83 13.67
C PRO A 114 6.57 5.31 14.87
N GLU A 115 7.08 5.12 16.07
CA GLU A 115 6.50 5.59 17.34
C GLU A 115 6.36 7.12 17.44
N ASP A 116 7.21 7.87 16.74
CA ASP A 116 7.23 9.34 16.75
C ASP A 116 6.46 9.96 15.58
N VAL A 117 5.96 9.15 14.64
CA VAL A 117 5.19 9.62 13.49
C VAL A 117 3.76 9.93 13.93
N THR A 118 3.46 11.24 14.01
CA THR A 118 2.12 11.75 14.34
C THR A 118 1.35 12.19 13.10
N SER A 119 0.04 12.42 13.23
CA SER A 119 -0.77 13.00 12.14
C SER A 119 -0.21 14.33 11.62
N ARG A 120 0.36 15.15 12.52
CA ARG A 120 1.02 16.41 12.15
C ARG A 120 2.28 16.18 11.32
N THR A 121 3.13 15.22 11.73
CA THR A 121 4.33 14.83 10.97
C THR A 121 3.96 14.39 9.55
N VAL A 122 2.88 13.63 9.43
CA VAL A 122 2.36 13.15 8.13
C VAL A 122 1.87 14.31 7.28
N GLU A 123 1.07 15.22 7.85
CA GLU A 123 0.56 16.41 7.15
C GLU A 123 1.69 17.32 6.66
N GLU A 124 2.64 17.67 7.54
CA GLU A 124 3.79 18.50 7.19
C GLU A 124 4.66 17.84 6.10
N LEU A 125 4.88 16.52 6.21
CA LEU A 125 5.57 15.76 5.15
C LEU A 125 4.86 15.89 3.80
N PHE A 126 3.55 15.69 3.76
CA PHE A 126 2.77 15.81 2.53
C PHE A 126 2.73 17.24 2.00
N ASN A 127 2.75 18.26 2.87
CA ASN A 127 2.85 19.66 2.47
C ASN A 127 4.21 19.98 1.82
N ILE A 128 5.30 19.44 2.37
CA ILE A 128 6.67 19.62 1.83
C ILE A 128 6.85 18.87 0.50
N LEU A 129 6.33 17.64 0.44
CA LEU A 129 6.36 16.83 -0.78
C LEU A 129 5.39 17.36 -1.84
N GLY A 130 4.32 18.04 -1.42
CA GLY A 130 3.19 18.39 -2.27
C GLY A 130 2.59 17.18 -2.97
N TYR A 131 1.93 17.42 -4.10
CA TYR A 131 1.54 16.37 -5.06
C TYR A 131 2.72 15.91 -5.94
N ASN A 132 3.95 16.32 -5.60
CA ASN A 132 5.11 16.16 -6.46
C ASN A 132 5.54 14.69 -6.46
N THR A 133 5.44 14.05 -7.61
CA THR A 133 5.87 12.65 -7.83
C THR A 133 7.39 12.51 -7.91
N ASN A 134 8.12 13.64 -7.93
CA ASN A 134 9.57 13.72 -8.05
C ASN A 134 10.26 13.71 -6.68
N VAL A 135 10.08 12.62 -5.94
CA VAL A 135 10.76 12.38 -4.66
C VAL A 135 11.90 11.39 -4.88
N SER A 136 13.12 11.81 -4.60
CA SER A 136 14.26 10.88 -4.56
C SER A 136 14.28 10.15 -3.22
N ILE A 137 14.49 8.84 -3.28
CA ILE A 137 14.48 7.95 -2.11
C ILE A 137 15.88 7.38 -1.95
N TYR A 138 16.51 7.66 -0.82
CA TYR A 138 17.82 7.12 -0.49
C TYR A 138 17.66 6.05 0.61
N LYS A 139 18.02 4.81 0.30
CA LYS A 139 18.07 3.73 1.29
C LYS A 139 19.37 3.84 2.10
N LEU A 140 19.26 3.86 3.43
CA LEU A 140 20.43 3.87 4.31
C LEU A 140 21.10 2.49 4.31
N LYS A 141 22.37 2.45 3.89
CA LYS A 141 23.13 1.20 3.70
C LYS A 141 23.40 0.46 5.01
N ASP A 142 23.50 1.17 6.13
CA ASP A 142 23.89 0.60 7.42
C ASP A 142 22.69 0.18 8.30
N PHE A 143 21.45 0.34 7.81
CA PHE A 143 20.28 -0.09 8.56
C PHE A 143 20.11 -1.61 8.49
N LYS A 144 20.31 -2.29 9.62
CA LYS A 144 20.23 -3.77 9.74
C LYS A 144 18.83 -4.32 10.04
N GLY A 145 17.80 -3.46 10.13
CA GLY A 145 16.43 -3.91 10.37
C GLY A 145 15.76 -4.53 9.14
N GLN A 146 14.74 -5.34 9.35
CA GLN A 146 13.99 -6.02 8.28
C GLN A 146 13.19 -5.06 7.39
N ILE A 147 12.79 -3.90 7.94
CA ILE A 147 12.09 -2.84 7.22
C ILE A 147 13.13 -1.83 6.74
N PRO A 148 13.25 -1.54 5.44
CA PRO A 148 14.20 -0.53 4.96
C PRO A 148 13.97 0.83 5.62
N CYS A 149 15.04 1.44 6.13
CA CYS A 149 15.04 2.83 6.55
C CYS A 149 15.48 3.71 5.39
N VAL A 150 14.69 4.72 5.06
CA VAL A 150 14.89 5.58 3.88
C VAL A 150 14.88 7.05 4.25
N GLN A 151 15.55 7.86 3.44
CA GLN A 151 15.51 9.31 3.50
C GLN A 151 14.89 9.85 2.21
N LEU A 152 14.01 10.83 2.35
CA LEU A 152 13.28 11.46 1.25
C LEU A 152 13.89 12.82 0.89
N TYR A 153 13.97 13.09 -0.41
CA TYR A 153 14.51 14.33 -0.95
C TYR A 153 13.52 14.90 -1.97
N ASN A 154 13.15 16.17 -1.80
CA ASN A 154 12.37 16.88 -2.80
C ASN A 154 13.32 17.39 -3.90
N ILE A 155 13.20 16.86 -5.11
CA ILE A 155 14.10 17.21 -6.23
C ILE A 155 13.91 18.67 -6.68
N ALA A 156 12.73 19.26 -6.44
CA ALA A 156 12.47 20.67 -6.77
C ALA A 156 13.24 21.63 -5.83
N TYR A 157 13.67 21.16 -4.67
CA TYR A 157 14.43 21.91 -3.68
C TYR A 157 15.63 21.07 -3.17
N PRO A 158 16.66 20.85 -4.01
CA PRO A 158 17.73 19.90 -3.72
C PRO A 158 18.61 20.27 -2.51
N GLY A 159 18.53 21.52 -2.04
CA GLY A 159 19.19 21.99 -0.81
C GLY A 159 18.39 21.71 0.48
N THR A 160 17.17 21.18 0.38
CA THR A 160 16.28 21.04 1.52
C THR A 160 15.98 19.57 1.81
N PHE A 161 16.63 19.06 2.86
CA PHE A 161 16.26 17.78 3.42
C PHE A 161 14.90 17.92 4.09
N ILE A 162 13.97 17.06 3.72
CA ILE A 162 12.61 17.05 4.29
C ILE A 162 12.68 16.85 5.81
N ASN A 163 13.62 16.01 6.26
CA ASN A 163 13.87 15.77 7.66
C ASN A 163 14.35 17.01 8.44
N ILE A 164 14.84 18.07 7.78
CA ILE A 164 15.29 19.31 8.46
C ILE A 164 14.12 20.30 8.60
N ILE A 165 13.21 20.36 7.63
CA ILE A 165 12.05 21.27 7.67
C ILE A 165 11.10 20.89 8.82
N LEU A 166 10.94 19.60 9.11
CA LEU A 166 10.07 19.14 10.19
C LEU A 166 10.57 19.53 11.61
N TYR A 167 11.79 20.07 11.74
CA TYR A 167 12.35 20.56 13.01
C TYR A 167 12.57 22.09 13.05
N SER A 168 12.19 22.82 12.00
CA SER A 168 12.26 24.30 11.95
C SER A 168 10.91 24.94 12.22
#